data_AF-A0ABD0QB47-F1
#
_entry.id   AF-A0ABD0QB47-F1
#
_cell.length_a   1.000
_cell.length_b   1.000
_cell.length_c   1.000
_cell.angle_alpha   90.00
_cell.angle_beta   90.00
_cell.angle_gamma   90.00
#
_symmetry.space_group_name_H-M   'P 1'
#
loop_
_entity.id
_entity.type
_entity.pdbx_description
1 polymer ?
#
loop_
_entity_poly.entity_id
_entity_poly.type
_entity_poly.pdbx_seq_one_letter_code
_entity_poly.pdbx_strand_id
1 'polypeptide(L)' 'KAIDSNQPMNALMRLNQIRPGLQYKLLSQSGPVHAPVFTMSVDVDGTVYEASGSSKKTAKLHVAVK' A
#
# COMPACT_ATOMS: atom_id res chain seq x y z
N LYS A 1 -3.17 18.60 -7.63
CA LYS A 1 -2.73 17.45 -6.81
C LYS A 1 -1.67 16.70 -7.62
N ALA A 2 -0.40 16.79 -7.21
CA ALA A 2 0.71 16.16 -7.94
C ALA A 2 0.62 14.64 -7.82
N ILE A 3 0.17 13.99 -8.90
CA ILE A 3 0.34 12.55 -9.14
C ILE A 3 1.78 12.36 -9.61
N ASP A 4 2.66 12.18 -8.63
CA ASP A 4 4.09 11.99 -8.79
C ASP A 4 4.40 10.73 -9.64
N SER A 5 5.21 10.96 -10.68
CA SER A 5 5.20 10.34 -12.02
C SER A 5 6.03 9.07 -12.20
N ASN A 6 6.24 8.29 -11.15
CA ASN A 6 7.02 7.04 -11.25
C ASN A 6 6.37 5.86 -10.50
N GLN A 7 5.03 5.87 -10.44
CA GLN A 7 4.26 4.84 -9.72
C GLN A 7 3.88 3.69 -10.64
N PRO A 8 3.87 2.43 -10.14
CA PRO A 8 3.19 1.30 -10.75
C PRO A 8 1.68 1.52 -10.71
N MET A 9 1.21 2.46 -11.52
CA MET A 9 -0.21 2.75 -11.78
C MET A 9 -0.96 1.42 -12.02
N ASN A 10 -0.27 0.49 -12.68
CA ASN A 10 -0.73 -0.85 -12.99
C ASN A 10 -1.10 -1.70 -11.77
N ALA A 11 -0.34 -1.70 -10.67
CA ALA A 11 -0.62 -2.60 -9.54
C ALA A 11 -1.86 -2.13 -8.75
N LEU A 12 -1.91 -0.83 -8.42
CA LEU A 12 -3.05 -0.25 -7.69
C LEU A 12 -4.33 -0.25 -8.54
N MET A 13 -4.23 0.03 -9.85
CA MET A 13 -5.37 -0.04 -10.76
C MET A 13 -5.84 -1.49 -10.95
N ARG A 14 -4.93 -2.46 -11.12
CA ARG A 14 -5.28 -3.89 -11.22
C ARG A 14 -6.00 -4.36 -9.97
N LEU A 15 -5.46 -4.07 -8.78
CA LEU A 15 -6.09 -4.49 -7.52
C LEU A 15 -7.51 -3.91 -7.40
N ASN A 16 -7.68 -2.63 -7.73
CA ASN A 16 -8.98 -1.97 -7.68
C ASN A 16 -9.97 -2.47 -8.76
N GLN A 17 -9.49 -2.88 -9.94
CA GLN A 17 -10.32 -3.50 -10.98
C GLN A 17 -10.76 -4.92 -10.60
N ILE A 18 -9.90 -5.70 -9.94
CA ILE A 18 -10.22 -7.05 -9.48
C ILE A 18 -11.23 -6.99 -8.33
N ARG A 19 -11.04 -6.07 -7.38
CA ARG A 19 -12.05 -5.82 -6.34
C ARG A 19 -12.28 -4.33 -6.05
N PRO A 20 -13.36 -3.74 -6.60
CA PRO A 20 -13.79 -2.42 -6.17
C PRO A 20 -14.21 -2.48 -4.68
N GLY A 21 -13.69 -1.57 -3.86
CA GLY A 21 -14.00 -1.51 -2.42
C GLY A 21 -12.96 -2.12 -1.46
N LEU A 22 -11.78 -2.51 -1.96
CA LEU A 22 -10.64 -2.95 -1.12
C LEU A 22 -10.33 -1.99 0.03
N GLN A 23 -10.37 -2.51 1.27
CA GLN A 23 -9.99 -1.76 2.46
C GLN A 23 -8.48 -1.84 2.69
N TYR A 24 -7.83 -0.70 2.58
CA TYR A 24 -6.45 -0.53 2.97
C TYR A 24 -6.39 0.00 4.41
N LYS A 25 -5.68 -0.70 5.29
CA LYS A 25 -5.52 -0.31 6.70
C LYS A 25 -4.05 -0.03 6.99
N LEU A 26 -3.79 1.01 7.77
CA LEU A 26 -2.47 1.25 8.35
C LEU A 26 -2.39 0.42 9.63
N LEU A 27 -1.47 -0.53 9.69
CA LEU A 27 -1.27 -1.38 10.86
C LEU A 27 -0.23 -0.81 11.81
N SER A 28 0.84 -0.25 11.28
CA SER A 28 1.92 0.28 12.10
C SER A 28 2.61 1.46 11.44
N GLN A 29 3.08 2.37 12.28
CA GLN A 29 4.03 3.41 11.92
C GLN A 29 5.12 3.41 12.99
N SER A 30 6.32 2.99 12.61
CA SER A 30 7.44 2.79 13.51
C SER A 30 8.74 3.30 12.88
N GLY A 31 9.87 3.15 13.56
CA GLY A 31 11.19 3.55 13.05
C GLY A 31 11.62 4.97 13.44
N PRO A 32 12.90 5.31 13.20
CA PRO A 32 13.46 6.59 13.57
C PRO A 32 12.89 7.73 12.71
N VAL A 33 12.93 8.96 13.23
CA VAL A 33 12.37 10.15 12.56
C VAL A 33 12.91 10.38 11.14
N HIS A 34 14.15 9.97 10.89
CA HIS A 34 14.81 10.10 9.58
C HIS A 34 14.56 8.89 8.65
N ALA A 35 14.00 7.78 9.14
CA ALA A 35 13.65 6.60 8.36
C ALA A 35 12.39 5.92 8.93
N PRO A 36 11.23 6.59 8.84
CA PRO A 36 9.98 6.00 9.31
C PRO A 36 9.57 4.81 8.43
N VAL A 37 9.00 3.81 9.06
CA VAL A 37 8.47 2.60 8.45
C VAL A 37 6.97 2.59 8.65
N PHE A 38 6.23 2.48 7.56
CA PHE A 38 4.78 2.40 7.54
C PHE A 38 4.39 1.01 7.06
N THR A 39 3.57 0.30 7.83
CA THR A 39 3.06 -1.01 7.48
C THR A 39 1.58 -0.90 7.13
N MET A 40 1.25 -1.26 5.89
CA MET A 40 -0.09 -1.25 5.33
C MET A 40 -0.57 -2.69 5.13
N SER A 41 -1.85 -2.93 5.36
CA SER A 41 -2.53 -4.17 4.99
C SER A 41 -3.70 -3.94 4.05
N VAL A 42 -4.02 -4.96 3.27
CA VAL A 42 -5.19 -5.00 2.40
C VAL A 42 -5.82 -6.39 2.44
N ASP A 43 -7.15 -6.47 2.49
CA ASP A 43 -7.88 -7.75 2.43
C ASP A 43 -8.31 -8.06 0.99
N VAL A 44 -7.73 -9.13 0.44
CA VAL A 44 -7.96 -9.61 -0.91
C VAL A 44 -8.59 -11.03 -0.83
N ASP A 45 -9.93 -11.13 -0.88
CA ASP A 45 -10.72 -12.38 -1.03
C ASP A 45 -10.58 -13.25 0.22
N GLY A 46 -10.59 -12.61 1.40
CA GLY A 46 -10.32 -13.28 2.67
C GLY A 46 -8.83 -13.56 2.91
N THR A 47 -7.95 -13.13 2.00
CA THR A 47 -6.50 -13.17 2.20
C THR A 47 -5.98 -11.79 2.56
N VAL A 48 -5.45 -11.64 3.77
CA VAL A 48 -4.86 -10.37 4.21
C VAL A 48 -3.40 -10.32 3.75
N TYR A 49 -3.09 -9.32 2.92
CA TYR A 49 -1.73 -9.02 2.50
C TYR A 49 -1.20 -7.86 3.31
N GLU A 50 0.07 -7.94 3.70
CA GLU A 50 0.72 -6.93 4.52
C GLU A 50 2.08 -6.55 3.96
N ALA A 51 2.37 -5.25 3.93
CA ALA A 51 3.61 -4.72 3.38
C ALA A 51 4.04 -3.42 4.06
N SER A 52 5.34 -3.27 4.23
CA SER A 52 5.97 -2.09 4.80
C SER A 52 6.64 -1.23 3.73
N GLY A 53 6.76 0.06 4.00
CA GLY A 53 7.50 1.00 3.17
C GLY A 53 7.94 2.23 3.95
N SER A 54 8.86 3.00 3.38
CA SER A 54 9.37 4.24 3.99
C SER A 54 8.34 5.38 4.06
N SER A 55 7.19 5.20 3.41
CA SER A 55 6.05 6.12 3.41
C SER A 55 4.74 5.36 3.27
N LYS A 56 3.62 6.00 3.66
CA LYS A 56 2.27 5.45 3.42
C LYS A 56 2.03 5.11 1.93
N LYS A 57 2.57 5.92 1.01
CA LYS A 57 2.45 5.71 -0.44
C LYS A 57 3.17 4.44 -0.89
N THR A 58 4.44 4.28 -0.49
CA THR A 58 5.25 3.09 -0.83
C THR A 58 4.75 1.82 -0.14
N ALA A 59 4.26 1.93 1.10
CA ALA A 59 3.69 0.79 1.81
C ALA A 59 2.40 0.29 1.14
N LYS A 60 1.51 1.23 0.78
CA LYS A 60 0.28 0.93 0.03
C LYS A 60 0.60 0.37 -1.37
N LEU A 61 1.68 0.85 -1.98
CA LEU A 61 2.17 0.29 -3.23
C LEU A 61 2.61 -1.16 -3.04
N HIS A 62 3.52 -1.44 -2.10
CA HIS A 62 4.03 -2.80 -1.88
C HIS A 62 2.92 -3.79 -1.55
N VAL A 63 1.88 -3.38 -0.83
CA VAL A 63 0.76 -4.27 -0.52
C VAL A 63 -0.08 -4.62 -1.74
N ALA A 64 -0.07 -3.78 -2.78
CA ALA A 64 -0.80 -4.02 -4.03
C ALA A 64 -0.02 -4.83 -5.08
N VAL A 65 1.29 -5.01 -4.88
CA VAL A 65 2.15 -5.84 -5.78
C VAL A 65 2.43 -7.23 -5.21
N LYS A 66 1.92 -7.50 -4.00
CA LYS A 66 2.13 -8.75 -3.26
C LYS A 66 1.00 -9.72 -3.54
#